data_AF-A0AAE0EJ16-F1
#
_entry.id   AF-A0AAE0EJ16-F1
#
_cell.length_a   1.000
_cell.length_b   1.000
_cell.length_c   1.000
_cell.angle_alpha   90.00
_cell.angle_beta   90.00
_cell.angle_gamma   90.00
#
_symmetry.space_group_name_H-M   'P 1'
#
loop_
_entity.id
_entity.type
_entity.pdbx_description
1 polymer ?
#
loop_
_entity_poly.entity_id
_entity_poly.type
_entity_poly.pdbx_seq_one_letter_code
_entity_poly.pdbx_strand_id
1 'polypeptide(L)'
;MEMFLHILAHHVKNRVIKFQFMRSGETVNKYFHNVLHSVIRLHGELLKRSEPVPENSTDERWKWFKNCLGALDGTHVKVRVPISEKPKYRNRKGDISTNVLGVCSQDMQFIYVLPGWEGSAADGRVLRDAIRRTNSLRVPHGYYYPVDAGYTNCTGFLAPFRGQGYHLSEWRNGRQPNSPQEFYNMKHSSARNVIERCFGVI
;
A
#
# COMPACT_ATOMS: atom_id res chain seq x y z
N MET A 1 -13.54 -1.21 23.14
CA MET A 1 -12.68 -0.48 22.18
C MET A 1 -11.24 -0.38 22.70
N GLU A 2 -11.04 0.00 23.97
CA GLU A 2 -9.71 0.15 24.59
C GLU A 2 -8.79 -1.08 24.46
N MET A 3 -9.26 -2.29 24.80
CA MET A 3 -8.48 -3.53 24.63
C MET A 3 -8.00 -3.76 23.18
N PHE A 4 -8.85 -3.45 22.20
CA PHE A 4 -8.52 -3.61 20.78
C PHE A 4 -7.43 -2.63 20.36
N LEU A 5 -7.58 -1.35 20.71
CA LEU A 5 -6.58 -0.32 20.42
C LEU A 5 -5.25 -0.61 21.12
N HIS A 6 -5.27 -1.07 22.38
CA HIS A 6 -4.05 -1.41 23.10
C HIS A 6 -3.29 -2.59 22.46
N ILE A 7 -4.01 -3.61 21.98
CA ILE A 7 -3.41 -4.73 21.23
C ILE A 7 -2.70 -4.23 19.98
N LEU A 8 -3.37 -3.38 19.18
CA LEU A 8 -2.82 -2.89 17.92
C LEU A 8 -1.65 -1.92 18.13
N ALA A 9 -1.81 -0.94 19.02
CA ALA A 9 -0.83 0.12 19.25
C ALA A 9 0.48 -0.39 19.87
N HIS A 10 0.40 -1.40 20.74
CA HIS A 10 1.58 -1.93 21.45
C HIS A 10 2.01 -3.32 20.99
N HIS A 11 1.32 -3.89 19.98
CA HIS A 11 1.60 -5.23 19.47
C HIS A 11 1.65 -6.29 20.60
N VAL A 12 0.75 -6.18 21.57
CA VAL A 12 0.72 -7.08 22.74
C VAL A 12 -0.17 -8.30 22.52
N LYS A 13 0.22 -9.42 23.12
CA LYS A 13 -0.53 -10.68 23.03
C LYS A 13 -1.75 -10.66 23.95
N ASN A 14 -2.78 -11.44 23.60
CA ASN A 14 -3.96 -11.66 24.45
C ASN A 14 -3.59 -11.95 25.92
N ARG A 15 -2.55 -12.76 26.17
CA ARG A 15 -2.06 -13.03 27.54
C ARG A 15 -1.78 -11.77 28.36
N VAL A 16 -1.21 -10.73 27.75
CA VAL A 16 -0.85 -9.47 28.41
C VAL A 16 -2.12 -8.69 28.76
N ILE A 17 -3.04 -8.60 27.79
CA ILE A 17 -4.31 -7.89 27.92
C ILE A 17 -5.20 -8.52 29.00
N LYS A 18 -5.22 -9.85 29.07
CA LYS A 18 -5.94 -10.60 30.11
C LYS A 18 -5.56 -10.08 31.51
N PHE A 19 -4.25 -9.89 31.75
CA PHE A 19 -3.75 -9.46 33.05
C PHE A 19 -4.03 -7.98 33.29
N GLN A 20 -3.74 -7.13 32.30
CA GLN A 20 -3.90 -5.69 32.42
C GLN A 20 -5.36 -5.25 32.62
N PHE A 21 -6.30 -5.90 31.94
CA PHE A 21 -7.72 -5.57 32.02
C PHE A 21 -8.52 -6.48 32.98
N MET A 22 -7.84 -7.43 33.65
CA MET A 22 -8.45 -8.42 34.55
C MET A 22 -9.65 -9.16 33.90
N ARG A 23 -9.48 -9.62 32.66
CA ARG A 23 -10.50 -10.37 31.90
C ARG A 23 -10.00 -11.73 31.45
N SER A 24 -10.91 -12.67 31.22
CA SER A 24 -10.56 -13.96 30.64
C SER A 24 -10.03 -13.80 29.22
N GLY A 25 -9.11 -14.67 28.79
CA GLY A 25 -8.57 -14.63 27.43
C GLY A 25 -9.65 -14.82 26.35
N GLU A 26 -10.69 -15.57 26.67
CA GLU A 26 -11.89 -15.72 25.84
C GLU A 26 -12.63 -14.39 25.66
N THR A 27 -12.84 -13.65 26.76
CA THR A 27 -13.48 -12.32 26.71
C THR A 27 -12.68 -11.36 25.84
N VAL A 28 -11.36 -11.30 26.06
CA VAL A 28 -10.44 -10.48 25.25
C VAL A 28 -10.55 -10.87 23.77
N ASN A 29 -10.54 -12.16 23.46
CA ASN A 29 -10.63 -12.66 22.10
C ASN A 29 -11.96 -12.29 21.44
N LYS A 30 -13.07 -12.50 22.14
CA LYS A 30 -14.42 -12.18 21.67
C LYS A 30 -14.56 -10.70 21.33
N TYR A 31 -14.17 -9.81 22.25
CA TYR A 31 -14.29 -8.37 22.02
C TYR A 31 -13.30 -7.84 21.00
N PHE A 32 -12.09 -8.42 20.91
CA PHE A 32 -11.15 -8.08 19.85
C PHE A 32 -11.76 -8.36 18.47
N HIS A 33 -12.32 -9.56 18.27
CA HIS A 33 -12.93 -9.94 16.99
C HIS A 33 -14.20 -9.14 16.71
N ASN A 34 -15.03 -8.85 17.72
CA ASN A 34 -16.21 -8.00 17.53
C ASN A 34 -15.83 -6.61 17.01
N VAL A 35 -14.81 -5.97 17.62
CA VAL A 35 -14.34 -4.65 17.16
C VAL A 35 -13.70 -4.77 15.77
N LEU A 36 -12.87 -5.79 15.53
CA LEU A 36 -12.26 -6.05 14.22
C LEU A 36 -13.32 -6.16 13.11
N HIS A 37 -14.36 -6.96 13.33
CA HIS A 37 -15.44 -7.12 12.36
C HIS A 37 -16.20 -5.83 12.12
N SER A 38 -16.45 -5.03 13.16
CA SER A 38 -17.08 -3.71 13.01
C SER A 38 -16.21 -2.75 12.18
N VAL A 39 -14.90 -2.68 12.44
CA VAL A 39 -13.97 -1.87 11.66
C VAL A 39 -13.93 -2.32 10.19
N ILE A 40 -13.87 -3.63 9.95
CA ILE A 40 -13.92 -4.19 8.59
C ILE A 40 -15.24 -3.82 7.89
N ARG A 41 -16.37 -3.81 8.59
CA ARG A 41 -17.65 -3.38 8.00
C ARG A 41 -17.65 -1.90 7.60
N LEU A 42 -16.93 -1.06 8.32
CA LEU A 42 -16.76 0.37 8.01
C LEU A 42 -15.73 0.66 6.91
N HIS A 43 -15.08 -0.36 6.33
CA HIS A 43 -14.03 -0.12 5.32
C HIS A 43 -14.48 0.76 4.15
N GLY A 44 -15.75 0.68 3.75
CA GLY A 44 -16.31 1.51 2.67
C GLY A 44 -16.40 3.00 3.01
N GLU A 45 -16.41 3.36 4.29
CA GLU A 45 -16.38 4.74 4.79
C GLU A 45 -14.95 5.19 5.10
N LEU A 46 -14.08 4.26 5.51
CA LEU A 46 -12.67 4.54 5.83
C LEU A 46 -11.81 4.70 4.58
N LEU A 47 -12.16 4.05 3.47
CA LEU A 47 -11.46 4.18 2.20
C LEU A 47 -12.02 5.36 1.39
N LYS A 48 -11.10 6.21 0.93
CA LYS A 48 -11.41 7.37 0.10
C LYS A 48 -11.82 6.93 -1.30
N ARG A 49 -12.86 7.57 -1.84
CA ARG A 49 -13.18 7.44 -3.27
C ARG A 49 -12.11 8.13 -4.10
N SER A 50 -11.62 7.47 -5.14
CA SER A 50 -10.60 8.04 -6.03
C SER A 50 -11.14 9.25 -6.79
N GLU A 51 -10.38 10.33 -6.81
CA GLU A 51 -10.65 11.52 -7.61
C GLU A 51 -9.49 11.70 -8.60
N PRO A 52 -9.78 11.89 -9.90
CA PRO A 52 -8.74 12.01 -10.89
C PRO A 52 -8.04 13.37 -10.83
N VAL A 53 -6.75 13.39 -11.16
CA VAL A 53 -6.03 14.65 -11.35
C VAL A 53 -6.66 15.42 -12.52
N PRO A 54 -7.11 16.66 -12.30
CA PRO A 54 -7.70 17.46 -13.37
C PRO A 54 -6.63 17.97 -14.34
N GLU A 55 -7.04 18.28 -15.56
CA GLU A 55 -6.14 18.78 -16.62
C GLU A 55 -5.46 20.10 -16.27
N ASN A 56 -6.15 20.95 -15.52
CA ASN A 56 -5.66 22.25 -15.06
C ASN A 56 -5.06 22.19 -13.64
N SER A 57 -4.60 21.03 -13.18
CA SER A 57 -3.96 20.89 -11.87
C SER A 57 -2.73 21.79 -11.78
N THR A 58 -2.63 22.55 -10.68
CA THR A 58 -1.48 23.42 -10.38
C THR A 58 -0.49 22.78 -9.42
N ASP A 59 -0.76 21.58 -8.93
CA ASP A 59 0.13 20.86 -8.01
C ASP A 59 1.40 20.42 -8.75
N GLU A 60 2.57 20.87 -8.27
CA GLU A 60 3.86 20.60 -8.92
C GLU A 60 4.19 19.11 -9.08
N ARG A 61 3.66 18.25 -8.21
CA ARG A 61 3.84 16.79 -8.27
C ARG A 61 2.88 16.16 -9.28
N TRP A 62 1.64 16.63 -9.31
CA TRP A 62 0.55 15.96 -10.03
C TRP A 62 0.17 16.59 -11.38
N LYS A 63 0.51 17.85 -11.65
CA LYS A 63 0.13 18.55 -12.90
C LYS A 63 0.53 17.85 -14.20
N TRP A 64 1.51 16.96 -14.13
CA TRP A 64 2.01 16.15 -15.24
C TRP A 64 1.20 14.87 -15.48
N PHE A 65 0.28 14.52 -14.57
CA PHE A 65 -0.40 13.22 -14.50
C PHE A 65 -1.91 13.36 -14.61
N LYS A 66 -2.42 14.01 -15.66
CA LYS A 66 -3.85 14.07 -15.97
C LYS A 66 -4.49 12.67 -15.90
N ASN A 67 -5.69 12.58 -15.31
CA ASN A 67 -6.45 11.34 -15.09
C ASN A 67 -5.79 10.30 -14.15
N CYS A 68 -4.68 10.62 -13.49
CA CYS A 68 -4.14 9.74 -12.47
C CYS A 68 -5.07 9.72 -11.25
N LEU A 69 -5.28 8.54 -10.66
CA LEU A 69 -6.23 8.34 -9.56
C LEU A 69 -5.57 8.28 -8.17
N GLY A 70 -4.24 8.28 -8.12
CA GLY A 70 -3.46 8.06 -6.90
C GLY A 70 -2.16 7.33 -7.21
N ALA A 71 -1.51 6.71 -6.23
CA ALA A 71 -0.34 5.86 -6.44
C ALA A 71 -0.52 4.48 -5.82
N LEU A 72 0.08 3.45 -6.43
CA LEU A 72 -0.01 2.05 -6.00
C LEU A 72 1.37 1.50 -5.68
N ASP A 73 1.47 0.81 -4.55
CA ASP A 73 2.65 0.04 -4.20
C ASP A 73 2.33 -1.11 -3.22
N GLY A 74 3.27 -2.05 -3.09
CA GLY A 74 3.25 -3.10 -2.08
C GLY A 74 4.04 -2.68 -0.84
N THR A 75 3.61 -3.14 0.32
CA THR A 75 4.37 -3.04 1.57
C THR A 75 4.38 -4.36 2.31
N HIS A 76 5.39 -4.56 3.15
CA HIS A 76 5.57 -5.79 3.93
C HIS A 76 5.31 -5.53 5.40
N VAL A 77 4.34 -6.25 5.97
CA VAL A 77 4.07 -6.25 7.41
C VAL A 77 4.67 -7.51 8.02
N LYS A 78 5.50 -7.37 9.05
CA LYS A 78 6.12 -8.52 9.73
C LYS A 78 5.04 -9.39 10.37
N VAL A 79 5.14 -10.71 10.19
CA VAL A 79 4.17 -11.65 10.74
C VAL A 79 4.87 -12.83 11.43
N ARG A 80 4.12 -13.50 12.30
CA ARG A 80 4.54 -14.78 12.89
C ARG A 80 3.68 -15.89 12.29
N VAL A 81 4.34 -16.83 11.64
CA VAL A 81 3.73 -18.02 11.06
C VAL A 81 4.41 -19.28 11.60
N PRO A 82 3.76 -20.46 11.55
CA PRO A 82 4.38 -21.74 11.86
C PRO A 82 5.67 -21.96 11.07
N ILE A 83 6.61 -22.74 11.62
CA ILE A 83 7.91 -22.99 10.99
C ILE A 83 7.77 -23.54 9.56
N SER A 84 6.81 -24.44 9.35
CA SER A 84 6.49 -25.02 8.03
C SER A 84 6.07 -24.00 6.98
N GLU A 85 5.47 -22.88 7.39
CA GLU A 85 4.97 -21.83 6.50
C GLU A 85 5.99 -20.71 6.26
N LYS A 86 7.02 -20.58 7.12
CA LYS A 86 8.05 -19.53 7.01
C LYS A 86 8.65 -19.39 5.61
N PRO A 87 8.94 -20.45 4.83
CA PRO A 87 9.46 -20.31 3.48
C PRO A 87 8.57 -19.47 2.57
N LYS A 88 7.24 -19.62 2.66
CA LYS A 88 6.28 -18.86 1.83
C LYS A 88 6.25 -17.38 2.22
N TYR A 89 6.37 -17.07 3.51
CA TYR A 89 6.30 -15.71 4.02
C TYR A 89 7.65 -14.98 4.03
N ARG A 90 8.73 -15.61 3.56
CA ARG A 90 10.05 -14.98 3.49
C ARG A 90 10.12 -14.03 2.30
N ASN A 91 10.32 -12.74 2.57
CA ASN A 91 10.51 -11.74 1.53
C ASN A 91 11.96 -11.73 1.00
N ARG A 92 12.23 -10.87 0.00
CA ARG A 92 13.55 -10.73 -0.62
C ARG A 92 14.65 -10.28 0.35
N LYS A 93 14.29 -9.63 1.47
CA LYS A 93 15.21 -9.20 2.53
C LYS A 93 15.44 -10.29 3.60
N GLY A 94 14.80 -11.45 3.46
CA GLY A 94 14.88 -12.55 4.42
C GLY A 94 13.92 -12.45 5.60
N ASP A 95 13.15 -11.37 5.71
CA ASP A 95 12.16 -11.18 6.77
C ASP A 95 10.91 -12.03 6.53
N ILE A 96 10.31 -12.52 7.62
CA ILE A 96 9.00 -13.18 7.59
C ILE A 96 7.90 -12.13 7.64
N SER A 97 7.19 -11.95 6.52
CA SER A 97 6.21 -10.88 6.32
C SER A 97 5.04 -11.31 5.45
N THR A 98 3.91 -10.62 5.59
CA THR A 98 2.80 -10.65 4.64
C THR A 98 2.90 -9.44 3.72
N ASN A 99 2.63 -9.61 2.43
CA ASN A 99 2.57 -8.54 1.45
C ASN A 99 1.17 -7.90 1.48
N VAL A 100 1.14 -6.58 1.52
CA VAL A 100 -0.05 -5.75 1.48
C VAL A 100 0.06 -4.82 0.29
N LEU A 101 -0.83 -4.96 -0.69
CA LEU A 101 -0.95 -4.02 -1.79
C LEU A 101 -1.83 -2.84 -1.34
N GLY A 102 -1.35 -1.62 -1.53
CA GLY A 102 -2.09 -0.41 -1.20
C GLY A 102 -2.17 0.55 -2.39
N VAL A 103 -3.27 1.30 -2.44
CA VAL A 103 -3.46 2.44 -3.33
C VAL A 103 -3.86 3.62 -2.46
N CYS A 104 -3.21 4.77 -2.64
CA CYS A 104 -3.57 5.99 -1.93
C CYS A 104 -3.81 7.16 -2.87
N SER A 105 -4.65 8.10 -2.42
CA SER A 105 -4.91 9.37 -3.09
C SER A 105 -3.71 10.32 -3.00
N GLN A 106 -3.84 11.46 -3.66
CA GLN A 106 -2.88 12.56 -3.61
C GLN A 106 -2.65 13.08 -2.17
N ASP A 107 -3.66 12.95 -1.31
CA ASP A 107 -3.69 13.42 0.07
C ASP A 107 -3.33 12.33 1.10
N MET A 108 -2.64 11.27 0.67
CA MET A 108 -2.23 10.15 1.53
C MET A 108 -3.39 9.39 2.20
N GLN A 109 -4.56 9.35 1.56
CA GLN A 109 -5.71 8.56 2.04
C GLN A 109 -5.82 7.26 1.23
N PHE A 110 -6.01 6.12 1.89
CA PHE A 110 -6.15 4.86 1.17
C PHE A 110 -7.44 4.82 0.35
N ILE A 111 -7.31 4.43 -0.91
CA ILE A 111 -8.40 4.15 -1.84
C ILE A 111 -8.68 2.65 -1.86
N TYR A 112 -7.63 1.85 -1.78
CA TYR A 112 -7.70 0.40 -1.85
C TYR A 112 -6.60 -0.22 -1.00
N VAL A 113 -6.94 -1.31 -0.30
CA VAL A 113 -5.97 -2.11 0.47
C VAL A 113 -6.28 -3.58 0.28
N LEU A 114 -5.25 -4.35 -0.08
CA LEU A 114 -5.29 -5.79 -0.23
C LEU A 114 -4.20 -6.41 0.65
N PRO A 115 -4.55 -6.85 1.88
CA PRO A 115 -3.64 -7.57 2.75
C PRO A 115 -3.69 -9.08 2.52
N GLY A 116 -2.66 -9.79 2.99
CA GLY A 116 -2.73 -11.25 3.20
C GLY A 116 -1.98 -12.10 2.18
N TRP A 117 -1.25 -11.49 1.25
CA TRP A 117 -0.39 -12.23 0.33
C TRP A 117 0.89 -12.71 1.01
N GLU A 118 1.44 -13.85 0.59
CA GLU A 118 2.67 -14.34 1.20
C GLU A 118 3.84 -13.38 0.91
N GLY A 119 4.78 -13.23 1.85
CA GLY A 119 5.92 -12.32 1.67
C GLY A 119 6.83 -12.66 0.49
N SER A 120 6.79 -13.88 -0.04
CA SER A 120 7.51 -14.28 -1.26
C SER A 120 6.74 -13.98 -2.55
N ALA A 121 5.46 -13.60 -2.47
CA ALA A 121 4.63 -13.36 -3.64
C ALA A 121 5.18 -12.19 -4.46
N ALA A 122 5.35 -12.40 -5.76
CA ALA A 122 5.77 -11.37 -6.69
C ALA A 122 4.68 -10.30 -6.87
N ASP A 123 5.08 -9.03 -6.96
CA ASP A 123 4.18 -7.88 -7.06
C ASP A 123 3.16 -8.01 -8.20
N GLY A 124 3.59 -8.49 -9.37
CA GLY A 124 2.70 -8.75 -10.49
C GLY A 124 1.64 -9.84 -10.22
N ARG A 125 1.91 -10.82 -9.36
CA ARG A 125 0.92 -11.83 -8.93
C ARG A 125 -0.12 -11.19 -8.02
N VAL A 126 0.33 -10.39 -7.06
CA VAL A 126 -0.54 -9.65 -6.13
C VAL A 126 -1.45 -8.68 -6.90
N LEU A 127 -0.90 -7.92 -7.85
CA LEU A 127 -1.67 -7.01 -8.69
C LEU A 127 -2.71 -7.75 -9.56
N ARG A 128 -2.33 -8.86 -10.20
CA ARG A 128 -3.27 -9.65 -11.02
C ARG A 128 -4.46 -10.17 -10.23
N ASP A 129 -4.23 -10.54 -8.98
CA ASP A 129 -5.31 -10.95 -8.09
C ASP A 129 -6.15 -9.74 -7.63
N ALA A 130 -5.51 -8.60 -7.34
CA ALA A 130 -6.20 -7.36 -6.99
C ALA A 130 -7.23 -6.93 -8.04
N ILE A 131 -6.94 -7.14 -9.32
CA ILE A 131 -7.83 -6.76 -10.43
C ILE A 131 -8.89 -7.82 -10.78
N ARG A 132 -8.71 -9.09 -10.38
CA ARG A 132 -9.59 -10.22 -10.79
C ARG A 132 -10.60 -10.67 -9.73
N ARG A 133 -10.32 -10.40 -8.46
CA ARG A 133 -11.18 -10.72 -7.31
C ARG A 133 -12.53 -9.99 -7.33
N THR A 134 -13.49 -10.48 -6.55
CA THR A 134 -14.83 -9.88 -6.42
C THR A 134 -14.80 -8.43 -5.95
N ASN A 135 -13.97 -8.10 -4.97
CA ASN A 135 -13.67 -6.74 -4.50
C ASN A 135 -12.45 -6.17 -5.26
N SER A 136 -12.52 -6.19 -6.60
CA SER A 136 -11.44 -5.80 -7.50
C SER A 136 -11.05 -4.33 -7.35
N LEU A 137 -9.77 -4.03 -7.48
CA LEU A 137 -9.29 -2.70 -7.83
C LEU A 137 -9.73 -2.38 -9.27
N ARG A 138 -10.75 -1.53 -9.43
CA ARG A 138 -11.29 -1.13 -10.73
C ARG A 138 -10.62 0.15 -11.20
N VAL A 139 -10.13 0.13 -12.44
CA VAL A 139 -9.57 1.31 -13.11
C VAL A 139 -10.46 1.64 -14.30
N PRO A 140 -11.19 2.78 -14.29
CA PRO A 140 -11.99 3.18 -15.43
C PRO A 140 -11.11 3.46 -16.67
N HIS A 141 -11.69 3.32 -17.86
CA HIS A 141 -10.96 3.57 -19.11
C HIS A 141 -10.47 5.03 -19.18
N GLY A 142 -9.21 5.23 -19.56
CA GLY A 142 -8.58 6.56 -19.62
C GLY A 142 -7.96 7.04 -18.30
N TYR A 143 -8.03 6.24 -17.23
CA TYR A 143 -7.44 6.53 -15.92
C TYR A 143 -6.35 5.51 -15.57
N TYR A 144 -5.48 5.86 -14.62
CA TYR A 144 -4.36 4.98 -14.24
C TYR A 144 -3.77 5.29 -12.84
N TYR A 145 -2.91 4.39 -12.38
CA TYR A 145 -2.07 4.53 -11.20
C TYR A 145 -0.58 4.39 -11.58
N PRO A 146 0.31 5.31 -11.16
CA PRO A 146 1.74 5.10 -11.14
C PRO A 146 2.10 3.94 -10.20
N VAL A 147 2.96 3.05 -10.68
CA VAL A 147 3.40 1.83 -9.96
C VAL A 147 4.93 1.73 -9.92
N ASP A 148 5.47 0.91 -9.02
CA ASP A 148 6.91 0.63 -8.99
C ASP A 148 7.42 -0.10 -10.26
N ALA A 149 8.74 -0.05 -10.48
CA ALA A 149 9.41 -0.75 -11.58
C ALA A 149 9.24 -2.28 -11.54
N GLY A 150 8.94 -2.84 -10.36
CA GLY A 150 8.61 -4.26 -10.16
C GLY A 150 7.30 -4.69 -10.84
N TYR A 151 6.42 -3.75 -11.20
CA TYR A 151 5.18 -4.02 -11.89
C TYR A 151 5.35 -3.96 -13.42
N THR A 152 4.47 -4.66 -14.14
CA THR A 152 4.44 -4.64 -15.60
C THR A 152 3.51 -3.53 -16.07
N ASN A 153 3.93 -2.75 -17.07
CA ASN A 153 3.05 -1.77 -17.73
C ASN A 153 1.85 -2.48 -18.36
N CYS A 154 0.65 -2.04 -18.01
CA CYS A 154 -0.60 -2.49 -18.63
C CYS A 154 -1.66 -1.41 -18.47
N THR A 155 -2.80 -1.58 -19.14
CA THR A 155 -3.91 -0.63 -19.05
C THR A 155 -4.28 -0.37 -17.59
N GLY A 156 -4.24 0.90 -17.18
CA GLY A 156 -4.54 1.34 -15.81
C GLY A 156 -3.35 1.38 -14.86
N PHE A 157 -2.16 0.91 -15.25
CA PHE A 157 -0.98 0.86 -14.37
C PHE A 157 0.29 1.27 -15.12
N LEU A 158 0.97 2.30 -14.61
CA LEU A 158 2.07 2.97 -15.31
C LEU A 158 3.37 2.95 -14.48
N ALA A 159 4.30 2.10 -14.90
CA ALA A 159 5.63 1.93 -14.34
C ALA A 159 6.62 2.96 -14.93
N PRO A 160 7.76 3.22 -14.25
CA PRO A 160 8.83 4.05 -14.79
C PRO A 160 9.51 3.42 -16.01
N PHE A 161 10.19 4.24 -16.82
CA PHE A 161 11.10 3.73 -17.86
C PHE A 161 12.29 3.03 -17.20
N ARG A 162 12.59 1.81 -17.64
CA ARG A 162 13.72 1.01 -17.15
C ARG A 162 15.03 1.46 -17.80
N GLY A 163 16.14 1.29 -17.08
CA GLY A 163 17.48 1.63 -17.59
C GLY A 163 17.80 3.12 -17.63
N GLN A 164 16.99 3.95 -16.97
CA GLN A 164 17.16 5.41 -16.85
C GLN A 164 17.24 5.78 -15.37
N GLY A 165 17.77 6.97 -15.04
CA GLY A 165 17.76 7.49 -13.66
C GLY A 165 16.33 7.56 -13.10
N TYR A 166 16.15 7.23 -11.81
CA TYR A 166 14.83 7.16 -11.18
C TYR A 166 14.80 7.62 -9.72
N HIS A 167 15.89 7.46 -8.97
CA HIS A 167 15.89 7.73 -7.53
C HIS A 167 15.75 9.22 -7.22
N LEU A 168 14.80 9.57 -6.35
CA LEU A 168 14.55 10.95 -5.89
C LEU A 168 15.80 11.66 -5.37
N SER A 169 16.72 10.92 -4.74
CA SER A 169 17.99 11.44 -4.23
C SER A 169 18.90 11.98 -5.33
N GLU A 170 18.87 11.39 -6.54
CA GLU A 170 19.69 11.84 -7.66
C GLU A 170 19.28 13.25 -8.12
N TRP A 171 17.98 13.55 -8.10
CA TRP A 171 17.43 14.84 -8.52
C TRP A 171 17.63 15.94 -7.46
N ARG A 172 17.62 15.58 -6.17
CA ARG A 172 17.84 16.53 -5.07
C ARG A 172 19.26 17.12 -5.06
N ASN A 173 20.23 16.43 -5.65
CA ASN A 173 21.60 16.90 -5.78
C ASN A 173 21.82 17.85 -6.97
N GLY A 174 20.75 18.36 -7.58
CA GLY A 174 20.83 19.34 -8.67
C GLY A 174 21.06 18.73 -10.05
N ARG A 175 21.09 17.40 -10.18
CA ARG A 175 21.13 16.72 -11.48
C ARG A 175 19.84 17.02 -12.23
N GLN A 176 19.95 17.55 -13.44
CA GLN A 176 18.80 17.72 -14.33
C GLN A 176 18.60 16.48 -15.20
N PRO A 177 17.34 16.14 -15.54
CA PRO A 177 17.07 15.07 -16.48
C PRO A 177 17.59 15.44 -17.87
N ASN A 178 18.30 14.51 -18.51
CA ASN A 178 18.92 14.71 -19.82
C ASN A 178 18.04 14.18 -20.97
N SER A 179 16.95 13.49 -20.65
CA SER A 179 16.03 12.91 -21.63
C SER A 179 14.57 13.07 -21.20
N PRO A 180 13.61 13.01 -22.14
CA PRO A 180 12.18 12.96 -21.79
C PRO A 180 11.82 11.79 -20.87
N GLN A 181 12.54 10.66 -20.98
CA GLN A 181 12.33 9.48 -20.15
C GLN A 181 12.82 9.72 -18.71
N GLU A 182 13.99 10.36 -18.54
CA GLU A 182 14.49 10.76 -17.22
C GLU A 182 13.58 11.82 -16.59
N PHE A 183 13.07 12.78 -17.38
CA PHE A 183 12.13 13.79 -16.90
C PHE A 183 10.84 13.14 -16.40
N TYR A 184 10.27 12.21 -17.18
CA TYR A 184 9.13 11.42 -16.76
C TYR A 184 9.41 10.64 -15.48
N ASN A 185 10.53 9.90 -15.41
CA ASN A 185 10.91 9.12 -14.23
C ASN A 185 11.07 10.00 -12.98
N MET A 186 11.66 11.19 -13.12
CA MET A 186 11.77 12.17 -12.04
C MET A 186 10.40 12.58 -11.52
N LYS A 187 9.46 12.94 -12.41
CA LYS A 187 8.10 13.33 -12.02
C LYS A 187 7.31 12.14 -11.46
N HIS A 188 7.45 10.96 -12.05
CA HIS A 188 6.81 9.72 -11.63
C HIS A 188 7.23 9.36 -10.20
N SER A 189 8.53 9.37 -9.93
CA SER A 189 9.10 9.12 -8.60
C SER A 189 8.58 10.12 -7.56
N SER A 190 8.48 11.41 -7.93
CA SER A 190 7.91 12.46 -7.07
C SER A 190 6.42 12.24 -6.75
N ALA A 191 5.61 11.85 -7.73
CA ALA A 191 4.18 11.58 -7.53
C ALA A 191 3.98 10.30 -6.71
N ARG A 192 4.70 9.23 -7.06
CA ARG A 192 4.63 7.92 -6.40
C ARG A 192 5.03 7.98 -4.94
N ASN A 193 5.93 8.88 -4.53
CA ASN A 193 6.35 9.00 -3.13
C ASN A 193 5.20 9.18 -2.13
N VAL A 194 4.00 9.61 -2.56
CA VAL A 194 2.80 9.67 -1.71
C VAL A 194 2.45 8.31 -1.08
N ILE A 195 2.58 7.18 -1.79
CA ILE A 195 2.24 5.85 -1.25
C ILE A 195 3.30 5.36 -0.27
N GLU A 196 4.58 5.64 -0.56
CA GLU A 196 5.67 5.35 0.37
C GLU A 196 5.50 6.12 1.68
N ARG A 197 5.14 7.40 1.60
CA ARG A 197 4.83 8.23 2.77
C ARG A 197 3.59 7.73 3.50
N CYS A 198 2.57 7.29 2.77
CA CYS A 198 1.33 6.75 3.35
C CYS A 198 1.63 5.51 4.19
N PHE A 199 2.48 4.60 3.67
CA PHE A 199 2.96 3.47 4.44
C PHE A 199 3.89 3.85 5.59
N GLY A 200 4.71 4.89 5.45
CA GLY A 200 5.62 5.35 6.52
C GLY A 200 4.93 5.95 7.75
N VAL A 201 3.63 6.24 7.69
CA VAL A 201 2.82 6.68 8.85
C VAL A 201 2.32 5.48 9.67
N ILE A 202 2.36 4.26 9.11
CA ILE A 202 1.85 3.02 9.72
C ILE A 202 3.00 2.25 10.38
#